data_AF-A0A517MAH7-F1
#
_entry.id   AF-A0A517MAH7-F1
#
_cell.length_a   1.000
_cell.length_b   1.000
_cell.length_c   1.000
_cell.angle_alpha   90.00
_cell.angle_beta   90.00
_cell.angle_gamma   90.00
#
_symmetry.space_group_name_H-M   'P 1'
#
loop_
_entity.id
_entity.type
_entity.pdbx_description
1 polymer ?
#
loop_
_entity_poly.entity_id
_entity_poly.type
_entity_poly.pdbx_seq_one_letter_code
_entity_poly.pdbx_strand_id
1 'polypeptide(L)'
;MNANLYTIDEERREAHRQELKRKLAETEVKKERLRELEDIAKRLDADSDAAAAEHSAAADELQSELDKLDEQHVDALLIGKTSTSKAMQRRGEILQALADLNTQLEIRCEANKRSKRPIAKQISAITMAVALTAADKSKLVDLASAKTRQARLLNSLQMKAAQIALAEAKRCVDINAHNLSLAEDHIRRRIPAAEDKSIATVKLGDWQFVHAACQAEIQRLTKNDEAIQAKALAE
;
A
#
# COMPACT_ATOMS: atom_id res chain seq x y z
N MET A 1 6.94 3.87 34.69
CA MET A 1 5.73 3.22 34.14
C MET A 1 5.35 3.66 32.72
N ASN A 2 5.77 4.83 32.22
CA ASN A 2 5.38 5.32 30.88
C ASN A 2 6.15 4.76 29.67
N ALA A 3 7.37 4.22 29.85
CA ALA A 3 8.17 3.71 28.72
C ALA A 3 7.56 2.45 28.07
N ASN A 4 6.86 1.63 28.85
CA ASN A 4 6.30 0.34 28.40
C ASN A 4 4.99 0.49 27.61
N LEU A 5 4.22 1.57 27.85
CA LEU A 5 2.99 1.87 27.10
C LEU A 5 3.31 2.42 25.71
N TYR A 6 4.35 3.25 25.61
CA TYR A 6 4.77 3.87 24.36
C TYR A 6 5.30 2.84 23.35
N THR A 7 6.07 1.84 23.83
CA THR A 7 6.56 0.74 22.99
C THR A 7 5.43 -0.14 22.45
N ILE A 8 4.44 -0.49 23.29
CA ILE A 8 3.28 -1.29 22.87
C ILE A 8 2.45 -0.56 21.80
N ASP A 9 2.25 0.75 21.93
CA ASP A 9 1.50 1.54 20.94
C ASP A 9 2.28 1.76 19.63
N GLU A 10 3.61 1.75 19.68
CA GLU A 10 4.47 1.82 18.49
C GLU A 10 4.47 0.50 17.73
N GLU A 11 4.55 -0.64 18.42
CA GLU A 11 4.43 -1.98 17.86
C GLU A 11 3.07 -2.19 17.17
N ARG A 12 1.97 -1.78 17.81
CA ARG A 12 0.62 -1.82 17.21
C ARG A 12 0.53 -0.99 15.93
N ARG A 13 1.12 0.21 15.92
CA ARG A 13 1.13 1.08 14.74
C ARG A 13 1.99 0.54 13.61
N GLU A 14 3.11 -0.11 13.92
CA GLU A 14 3.95 -0.77 12.91
C GLU A 14 3.25 -2.00 12.34
N ALA A 15 2.66 -2.85 13.18
CA ALA A 15 1.87 -4.00 12.76
C ALA A 15 0.71 -3.58 11.84
N HIS A 16 -0.02 -2.52 12.20
CA HIS A 16 -1.11 -2.00 11.37
C HIS A 16 -0.60 -1.44 10.01
N ARG A 17 0.55 -0.76 9.99
CA ARG A 17 1.17 -0.32 8.73
C ARG A 17 1.60 -1.50 7.84
N GLN A 18 2.14 -2.57 8.43
CA GLN A 18 2.49 -3.78 7.68
C GLN A 18 1.25 -4.48 7.12
N GLU A 19 0.17 -4.56 7.90
CA GLU A 19 -1.11 -5.11 7.45
C GLU A 19 -1.67 -4.33 6.26
N LEU A 20 -1.68 -2.99 6.34
CA LEU A 20 -2.11 -2.13 5.23
C LEU A 20 -1.25 -2.34 3.97
N LYS A 21 0.08 -2.42 4.12
CA LYS A 21 0.98 -2.72 3.00
C LYS A 21 0.67 -4.08 2.38
N ARG A 22 0.40 -5.11 3.19
CA ARG A 22 0.00 -6.44 2.71
C ARG A 22 -1.31 -6.38 1.93
N LYS A 23 -2.34 -5.72 2.46
CA LYS A 23 -3.64 -5.53 1.78
C LYS A 23 -3.49 -4.81 0.44
N LEU A 24 -2.61 -3.81 0.37
CA LEU A 24 -2.32 -3.11 -0.89
C LEU A 24 -1.62 -4.03 -1.90
N ALA A 25 -0.66 -4.83 -1.48
CA ALA A 25 -0.02 -5.82 -2.35
C ALA A 25 -1.01 -6.89 -2.86
N GLU A 26 -1.85 -7.43 -1.98
CA GLU A 26 -2.93 -8.35 -2.35
C GLU A 26 -3.90 -7.73 -3.37
N THR A 27 -4.10 -6.41 -3.31
CA THR A 27 -4.97 -5.69 -4.23
C THR A 27 -4.38 -5.54 -5.62
N GLU A 28 -3.06 -5.34 -5.74
CA GLU A 28 -2.42 -5.34 -7.06
C GLU A 28 -2.57 -6.71 -7.75
N VAL A 29 -2.44 -7.80 -7.00
CA VAL A 29 -2.75 -9.15 -7.51
C VAL A 29 -4.21 -9.26 -7.95
N LYS A 30 -5.16 -8.73 -7.16
CA LYS A 30 -6.58 -8.71 -7.51
C LYS A 30 -6.86 -7.89 -8.78
N LYS A 31 -6.16 -6.77 -9.01
CA LYS A 31 -6.30 -5.98 -10.24
C LYS A 31 -5.82 -6.73 -11.47
N GLU A 32 -4.73 -7.48 -11.35
CA GLU A 32 -4.28 -8.31 -12.47
C GLU A 32 -5.31 -9.41 -12.76
N ARG A 33 -5.82 -10.06 -11.71
CA ARG A 33 -6.92 -11.02 -11.87
C ARG A 33 -8.18 -10.40 -12.48
N LEU A 34 -8.49 -9.16 -12.15
CA LEU A 34 -9.60 -8.42 -12.75
C LEU A 34 -9.42 -8.28 -14.26
N ARG A 35 -8.23 -7.86 -14.71
CA ARG A 35 -7.91 -7.75 -16.14
C ARG A 35 -8.04 -9.08 -16.86
N GLU A 36 -7.50 -10.15 -16.29
CA GLU A 36 -7.63 -11.50 -16.86
C GLU A 36 -9.10 -11.91 -17.03
N LEU A 37 -9.93 -11.67 -16.02
CA LEU A 37 -11.36 -12.00 -16.07
C LEU A 37 -12.11 -11.16 -17.11
N GLU A 38 -11.79 -9.87 -17.22
CA GLU A 38 -12.34 -8.98 -18.24
C GLU A 38 -11.96 -9.44 -19.65
N ASP A 39 -10.71 -9.86 -19.86
CA ASP A 39 -10.25 -10.38 -21.15
C ASP A 39 -10.92 -11.71 -21.51
N ILE A 40 -11.12 -12.61 -20.53
CA ILE A 40 -11.90 -13.84 -20.76
C ILE A 40 -13.35 -13.48 -21.14
N ALA A 41 -13.98 -12.53 -20.45
CA ALA A 41 -15.34 -12.10 -20.77
C ALA A 41 -15.44 -11.55 -22.20
N LYS A 42 -14.48 -10.73 -22.63
CA LYS A 42 -14.41 -10.22 -24.01
C LYS A 42 -14.22 -11.34 -25.03
N ARG A 43 -13.40 -12.35 -24.74
CA ARG A 43 -13.22 -13.51 -25.62
C ARG A 43 -14.49 -14.34 -25.77
N LEU A 44 -15.27 -14.51 -24.70
CA LEU A 44 -16.56 -15.20 -24.75
C LEU A 44 -17.60 -14.42 -25.57
N ASP A 45 -17.57 -13.09 -25.51
CA ASP A 45 -18.41 -12.24 -26.34
C ASP A 45 -18.04 -12.38 -27.82
N ALA A 46 -16.74 -12.24 -28.14
CA ALA A 46 -16.24 -12.42 -29.49
C ALA A 46 -16.52 -13.83 -30.04
N ASP A 47 -16.44 -14.89 -29.22
CA ASP A 47 -16.79 -16.25 -29.62
C ASP A 47 -18.28 -16.40 -29.96
N SER A 48 -19.15 -15.71 -29.22
CA SER A 48 -20.59 -15.71 -29.49
C SER A 48 -20.92 -14.95 -30.79
N ASP A 49 -20.26 -13.81 -31.01
CA ASP A 49 -20.39 -13.04 -32.26
C ASP A 49 -19.86 -13.82 -33.47
N ALA A 50 -18.73 -14.51 -33.31
CA ALA A 50 -18.17 -15.39 -34.33
C ALA A 50 -19.10 -16.56 -34.66
N ALA A 51 -19.68 -17.21 -33.64
CA ALA A 51 -20.67 -18.27 -33.82
C ALA A 51 -21.91 -17.79 -34.60
N ALA A 52 -22.40 -16.59 -34.29
CA ALA A 52 -23.53 -16.00 -35.01
C ALA A 52 -23.19 -15.67 -36.47
N ALA A 53 -21.97 -15.17 -36.74
CA ALA A 53 -21.51 -14.91 -38.09
C ALA A 53 -21.33 -16.19 -38.92
N GLU A 54 -20.72 -17.23 -38.34
CA GLU A 54 -20.57 -18.56 -38.93
C GLU A 54 -21.94 -19.17 -39.25
N HIS A 55 -22.88 -19.08 -38.31
CA HIS A 55 -24.26 -19.54 -38.50
C HIS A 55 -24.96 -18.79 -39.64
N SER A 56 -24.90 -17.46 -39.65
CA SER A 56 -25.55 -16.65 -40.69
C SER A 56 -25.03 -17.02 -42.08
N ALA A 57 -23.71 -17.11 -42.26
CA ALA A 57 -23.12 -17.47 -43.54
C ALA A 57 -23.58 -18.86 -44.03
N ALA A 58 -23.59 -19.86 -43.15
CA ALA A 58 -24.04 -21.21 -43.49
C ALA A 58 -25.55 -21.29 -43.74
N ALA A 59 -26.35 -20.54 -42.99
CA ALA A 59 -27.79 -20.46 -43.17
C ALA A 59 -28.17 -19.77 -44.49
N ASP A 60 -27.46 -18.70 -44.87
CA ASP A 60 -27.71 -17.97 -46.13
C ASP A 60 -27.50 -18.86 -47.36
N GLU A 61 -26.46 -19.70 -47.37
CA GLU A 61 -26.20 -20.66 -48.46
C GLU A 61 -27.34 -21.69 -48.59
N LEU A 62 -27.74 -22.29 -47.47
CA LEU A 62 -28.82 -23.26 -47.41
C LEU A 62 -30.18 -22.63 -47.77
N GLN A 63 -30.44 -21.41 -47.33
CA GLN A 63 -31.67 -20.68 -47.63
C GLN A 63 -31.75 -20.34 -49.11
N SER A 64 -30.63 -19.92 -49.73
CA SER A 64 -30.60 -19.68 -51.19
C SER A 64 -30.85 -20.95 -52.00
N GLU A 65 -30.37 -22.11 -51.54
CA GLU A 65 -30.69 -23.39 -52.17
C GLU A 65 -32.16 -23.77 -51.99
N LEU A 66 -32.71 -23.57 -50.78
CA LEU A 66 -34.11 -23.83 -50.46
C LEU A 66 -35.05 -22.98 -51.32
N ASP A 67 -34.76 -21.68 -51.47
CA ASP A 67 -35.56 -20.76 -52.26
C ASP A 67 -35.61 -21.19 -53.75
N LYS A 68 -34.48 -21.65 -54.31
CA LYS A 68 -34.42 -22.20 -55.67
C LYS A 68 -35.25 -23.47 -55.83
N LEU A 69 -35.19 -24.37 -54.84
CA LEU A 69 -36.00 -25.60 -54.86
C LEU A 69 -37.50 -25.29 -54.74
N ASP A 70 -37.85 -24.30 -53.92
CA ASP A 70 -39.22 -23.86 -53.73
C ASP A 70 -39.76 -23.17 -54.99
N GLU A 71 -38.96 -22.34 -55.67
CA GLU A 71 -39.30 -21.75 -56.99
C GLU A 71 -39.54 -22.84 -58.05
N GLN A 72 -38.63 -23.81 -58.15
CA GLN A 72 -38.78 -24.96 -59.06
C GLN A 72 -40.04 -25.79 -58.77
N HIS A 73 -40.42 -25.92 -57.50
CA HIS A 73 -41.64 -26.61 -57.12
C HIS A 73 -42.89 -25.83 -57.52
N VAL A 74 -42.89 -24.50 -57.29
CA VAL A 74 -43.99 -23.63 -57.73
C VAL A 74 -44.17 -23.70 -59.25
N ASP A 75 -43.08 -23.61 -60.01
CA ASP A 75 -43.12 -23.71 -61.48
C ASP A 75 -43.71 -25.05 -61.96
N ALA A 76 -43.33 -26.16 -61.33
CA ALA A 76 -43.86 -27.47 -61.65
C ALA A 76 -45.37 -27.55 -61.41
N LEU A 77 -45.85 -26.99 -60.29
CA LEU A 77 -47.27 -26.95 -59.94
C LEU A 77 -48.08 -26.10 -60.92
N LEU A 78 -47.54 -24.97 -61.38
CA LEU A 78 -48.20 -24.09 -62.35
C LEU A 78 -48.47 -24.77 -63.70
N ILE A 79 -47.59 -25.69 -64.12
CA ILE A 79 -47.76 -26.49 -65.35
C ILE A 79 -48.46 -27.84 -65.12
N GLY A 80 -49.07 -28.05 -63.94
CA GLY A 80 -49.81 -29.26 -63.60
C GLY A 80 -48.94 -30.50 -63.37
N LYS A 81 -47.64 -30.32 -63.11
CA LYS A 81 -46.70 -31.41 -62.75
C LYS A 81 -46.46 -31.42 -61.25
N THR A 82 -46.06 -32.58 -60.73
CA THR A 82 -45.57 -32.71 -59.36
C THR A 82 -44.06 -32.51 -59.30
N SER A 83 -43.56 -32.02 -58.17
CA SER A 83 -42.11 -31.96 -57.95
C SER A 83 -41.49 -33.35 -57.91
N THR A 84 -40.21 -33.42 -58.26
CA THR A 84 -39.47 -34.69 -58.24
C THR A 84 -39.24 -35.15 -56.81
N SER A 85 -39.30 -36.46 -56.58
CA SER A 85 -38.98 -37.07 -55.27
C SER A 85 -37.60 -36.62 -54.75
N LYS A 86 -36.62 -36.49 -55.64
CA LYS A 86 -35.27 -36.01 -55.31
C LYS A 86 -35.26 -34.56 -54.79
N ALA A 87 -36.03 -33.66 -55.40
CA ALA A 87 -36.14 -32.27 -54.95
C ALA A 87 -36.82 -32.18 -53.57
N MET A 88 -37.88 -32.97 -53.35
CA MET A 88 -38.55 -33.06 -52.05
C MET A 88 -37.65 -33.59 -50.95
N GLN A 89 -36.86 -34.64 -51.25
CA GLN A 89 -35.87 -35.17 -50.32
C GLN A 89 -34.80 -34.12 -49.98
N ARG A 90 -34.22 -33.47 -51.00
CA ARG A 90 -33.20 -32.43 -50.79
C ARG A 90 -33.73 -31.26 -49.96
N ARG A 91 -34.97 -30.83 -50.20
CA ARG A 91 -35.66 -29.82 -49.39
C ARG A 91 -35.74 -30.24 -47.92
N GLY A 92 -36.12 -31.49 -47.64
CA GLY A 92 -36.14 -32.04 -46.29
C GLY A 92 -34.76 -32.05 -45.62
N GLU A 93 -33.73 -32.44 -46.36
CA GLU A 93 -32.34 -32.42 -45.89
C GLU A 93 -31.87 -31.00 -45.54
N ILE A 94 -32.19 -29.99 -46.36
CA ILE A 94 -31.84 -28.59 -46.10
C ILE A 94 -32.55 -28.07 -44.85
N LEU A 95 -33.85 -28.36 -44.70
CA LEU A 95 -34.60 -27.97 -43.50
C LEU A 95 -34.04 -28.61 -42.23
N GLN A 96 -33.61 -29.86 -42.30
CA GLN A 96 -32.94 -30.53 -41.18
C GLN A 96 -31.59 -29.88 -40.88
N ALA A 97 -30.78 -29.57 -41.90
CA ALA A 97 -29.50 -28.90 -41.71
C ALA A 97 -29.64 -27.51 -41.08
N LEU A 98 -30.66 -26.73 -41.49
CA LEU A 98 -30.98 -25.43 -40.87
C LEU A 98 -31.38 -25.59 -39.39
N ALA A 99 -32.19 -26.61 -39.06
CA ALA A 99 -32.56 -26.91 -37.68
C ALA A 99 -31.34 -27.30 -36.82
N ASP A 100 -30.44 -28.10 -37.39
CA ASP A 100 -29.21 -28.52 -36.73
C ASP A 100 -28.26 -27.33 -36.49
N LEU A 101 -28.11 -26.43 -37.47
CA LEU A 101 -27.33 -25.19 -37.35
C LEU A 101 -27.89 -24.28 -36.25
N ASN A 102 -29.21 -24.08 -36.20
CA ASN A 102 -29.86 -23.30 -35.15
C ASN A 102 -29.59 -23.89 -33.76
N THR A 103 -29.72 -25.21 -33.63
CA THR A 103 -29.45 -25.91 -32.37
C THR A 103 -27.99 -25.75 -31.93
N GLN A 104 -27.04 -25.84 -32.86
CA GLN A 104 -25.62 -25.65 -32.57
C GLN A 104 -25.31 -24.22 -32.09
N LEU A 105 -25.90 -23.20 -32.74
CA LEU A 105 -25.75 -21.81 -32.32
C LEU A 105 -26.30 -21.61 -30.90
N GLU A 106 -27.51 -22.09 -30.62
CA GLU A 106 -28.13 -21.98 -29.29
C GLU A 106 -27.28 -22.63 -28.21
N ILE A 107 -26.75 -23.83 -28.45
CA ILE A 107 -25.89 -24.54 -27.50
C ILE A 107 -24.62 -23.73 -27.20
N ARG A 108 -23.95 -23.19 -28.23
CA ARG A 108 -22.71 -22.41 -28.06
C ARG A 108 -22.96 -21.11 -27.33
N CYS A 109 -23.99 -20.35 -27.72
CA CYS A 109 -24.38 -19.10 -27.05
C CYS A 109 -24.77 -19.32 -25.58
N GLU A 110 -25.55 -20.38 -25.28
CA GLU A 110 -25.92 -20.69 -23.89
C GLU A 110 -24.71 -21.18 -23.08
N ALA A 111 -23.77 -21.93 -23.66
CA ALA A 111 -22.53 -22.31 -23.00
C ALA A 111 -21.67 -21.09 -22.63
N ASN A 112 -21.53 -20.13 -23.56
CA ASN A 112 -20.79 -18.89 -23.32
C ASN A 112 -21.46 -18.03 -22.25
N LYS A 113 -22.79 -17.88 -22.31
CA LYS A 113 -23.58 -17.16 -21.31
C LYS A 113 -23.46 -17.78 -19.91
N ARG A 114 -23.53 -19.11 -19.81
CA ARG A 114 -23.33 -19.84 -18.54
C ARG A 114 -21.93 -19.61 -17.98
N SER A 115 -20.91 -19.58 -18.83
CA SER A 115 -19.51 -19.31 -18.46
C SER A 115 -19.28 -17.87 -18.04
N LYS A 116 -19.95 -16.90 -18.69
CA LYS A 116 -19.81 -15.46 -18.38
C LYS A 116 -20.45 -15.07 -17.04
N ARG A 117 -21.52 -15.74 -16.63
CA ARG A 117 -22.26 -15.43 -15.39
C ARG A 117 -21.39 -15.45 -14.11
N PRO A 118 -20.60 -16.50 -13.81
CA PRO A 118 -19.70 -16.49 -12.65
C PRO A 118 -18.55 -15.50 -12.81
N ILE A 119 -18.04 -15.28 -14.03
CA ILE A 119 -16.98 -14.30 -14.31
C ILE A 119 -17.46 -12.89 -13.97
N ALA A 120 -18.65 -12.49 -14.41
CA ALA A 120 -19.24 -11.19 -14.11
C ALA A 120 -19.41 -10.96 -12.59
N LYS A 121 -19.79 -12.00 -11.84
CA LYS A 121 -19.85 -11.94 -10.38
C LYS A 121 -18.47 -11.73 -9.75
N GLN A 122 -17.45 -12.43 -10.24
CA GLN A 122 -16.07 -12.26 -9.76
C GLN A 122 -15.53 -10.86 -10.07
N ILE A 123 -15.73 -10.36 -11.30
CA ILE A 123 -15.37 -9.00 -11.71
C ILE A 123 -16.00 -7.99 -10.74
N SER A 124 -17.31 -8.07 -10.50
CA SER A 124 -18.01 -7.17 -9.59
C SER A 124 -17.43 -7.20 -8.16
N ALA A 125 -17.23 -8.39 -7.59
CA ALA A 125 -16.68 -8.56 -6.25
C ALA A 125 -15.25 -7.99 -6.13
N ILE A 126 -14.40 -8.25 -7.13
CA ILE A 126 -13.03 -7.73 -7.16
C ILE A 126 -13.02 -6.22 -7.31
N THR A 127 -13.85 -5.66 -8.19
CA THR A 127 -13.97 -4.20 -8.37
C THR A 127 -14.37 -3.51 -7.07
N MET A 128 -15.33 -4.06 -6.32
CA MET A 128 -15.68 -3.52 -4.99
C MET A 128 -14.50 -3.60 -4.01
N ALA A 129 -13.78 -4.72 -3.98
CA ALA A 129 -12.61 -4.87 -3.13
C ALA A 129 -11.48 -3.88 -3.48
N VAL A 130 -11.25 -3.63 -4.77
CA VAL A 130 -10.27 -2.65 -5.26
C VAL A 130 -10.69 -1.23 -4.87
N ALA A 131 -11.98 -0.89 -4.98
CA ALA A 131 -12.48 0.45 -4.62
C ALA A 131 -12.20 0.80 -3.13
N LEU A 132 -12.30 -0.18 -2.24
CA LEU A 132 -12.03 0.01 -0.80
C LEU A 132 -10.56 0.33 -0.49
N THR A 133 -9.63 0.08 -1.42
CA THR A 133 -8.20 0.30 -1.17
C THR A 133 -7.76 1.76 -1.20
N ALA A 134 -8.56 2.65 -1.78
CA ALA A 134 -8.31 4.09 -1.69
C ALA A 134 -8.31 4.55 -0.22
N ALA A 135 -9.21 4.00 0.60
CA ALA A 135 -9.25 4.29 2.03
C ALA A 135 -8.03 3.74 2.77
N ASP A 136 -7.57 2.53 2.42
CA ASP A 136 -6.38 1.94 3.03
C ASP A 136 -5.09 2.70 2.67
N LYS A 137 -4.99 3.21 1.43
CA LYS A 137 -3.90 4.13 1.04
C LYS A 137 -3.92 5.41 1.86
N SER A 138 -5.09 6.03 2.04
CA SER A 138 -5.22 7.23 2.87
C SER A 138 -4.75 6.98 4.30
N LYS A 139 -5.23 5.91 4.94
CA LYS A 139 -4.82 5.53 6.31
C LYS A 139 -3.31 5.32 6.42
N LEU A 140 -2.68 4.71 5.41
CA LEU A 140 -1.24 4.51 5.41
C LEU A 140 -0.47 5.83 5.37
N VAL A 141 -0.93 6.81 4.58
CA VAL A 141 -0.37 8.17 4.51
C VAL A 141 -0.55 8.89 5.84
N ASP A 142 -1.72 8.77 6.47
CA ASP A 142 -1.99 9.39 7.77
C ASP A 142 -1.07 8.83 8.87
N LEU A 143 -0.86 7.51 8.88
CA LEU A 143 0.06 6.85 9.82
C LEU A 143 1.51 7.25 9.60
N ALA A 144 1.94 7.38 8.33
CA ALA A 144 3.29 7.86 8.01
C ALA A 144 3.48 9.31 8.50
N SER A 145 2.50 10.18 8.23
CA SER A 145 2.51 11.58 8.66
C SER A 145 2.48 11.73 10.18
N ALA A 146 1.75 10.86 10.89
CA ALA A 146 1.75 10.81 12.35
C ALA A 146 3.12 10.39 12.90
N LYS A 147 3.78 9.39 12.29
CA LYS A 147 5.12 8.96 12.68
C LYS A 147 6.14 10.08 12.52
N THR A 148 6.13 10.79 11.39
CA THR A 148 7.03 11.93 11.16
C THR A 148 6.79 13.06 12.17
N ARG A 149 5.53 13.38 12.48
CA ARG A 149 5.20 14.38 13.50
C ARG A 149 5.70 13.99 14.89
N GLN A 150 5.56 12.72 15.27
CA GLN A 150 6.03 12.21 16.55
C GLN A 150 7.56 12.22 16.66
N ALA A 151 8.27 11.84 15.59
CA ALA A 151 9.74 11.90 15.54
C ALA A 151 10.25 13.34 15.76
N ARG A 152 9.66 14.32 15.05
CA ARG A 152 10.01 15.75 15.24
C ARG A 152 9.76 16.23 16.66
N LEU A 153 8.63 15.85 17.26
CA LEU A 153 8.31 16.23 18.64
C LEU A 153 9.33 15.62 19.62
N LEU A 154 9.68 14.35 19.44
CA LEU A 154 10.66 13.66 20.27
C LEU A 154 12.04 14.34 20.17
N ASN A 155 12.50 14.64 18.96
CA ASN A 155 13.76 15.36 18.74
C ASN A 155 13.75 16.74 19.41
N SER A 156 12.65 17.49 19.28
CA SER A 156 12.50 18.80 19.93
C SER A 156 12.55 18.70 21.47
N LEU A 157 11.92 17.69 22.05
CA LEU A 157 11.96 17.44 23.50
C LEU A 157 13.36 17.04 23.96
N GLN A 158 14.06 16.18 23.21
CA GLN A 158 15.44 15.78 23.50
C GLN A 158 16.40 16.97 23.42
N MET A 159 16.29 17.81 22.39
CA MET A 159 17.07 19.05 22.28
C MET A 159 16.85 19.98 23.47
N LYS A 160 15.59 20.22 23.85
CA LYS A 160 15.27 21.06 25.02
C LYS A 160 15.87 20.47 26.31
N ALA A 161 15.76 19.16 26.51
CA ALA A 161 16.33 18.50 27.68
C ALA A 161 17.86 18.60 27.72
N ALA A 162 18.54 18.41 26.58
CA ALA A 162 20.00 18.57 26.47
C ALA A 162 20.45 20.00 26.77
N GLN A 163 19.73 21.00 26.25
CA GLN A 163 20.01 22.42 26.51
C GLN A 163 19.82 22.81 27.97
N ILE A 164 18.76 22.31 28.63
CA ILE A 164 18.54 22.53 30.06
C ILE A 164 19.69 21.93 30.88
N ALA A 165 20.05 20.66 30.62
CA ALA A 165 21.15 19.99 31.31
C ALA A 165 22.49 20.73 31.11
N LEU A 166 22.75 21.21 29.90
CA LEU A 166 23.96 21.99 29.60
C LEU A 166 23.95 23.34 30.34
N ALA A 167 22.81 24.03 30.41
CA ALA A 167 22.68 25.29 31.13
C ALA A 167 22.89 25.12 32.64
N GLU A 168 22.36 24.05 33.23
CA GLU A 168 22.58 23.69 34.64
C GLU A 168 24.04 23.36 34.92
N ALA A 169 24.69 22.55 34.07
CA ALA A 169 26.11 22.24 34.20
C ALA A 169 27.00 23.48 34.11
N LYS A 170 26.69 24.41 33.20
CA LYS A 170 27.37 25.72 33.08
C LYS A 170 27.24 26.55 34.36
N ARG A 171 26.03 26.66 34.91
CA ARG A 171 25.81 27.35 36.19
C ARG A 171 26.63 26.74 37.33
N CYS A 172 26.70 25.41 37.41
CA CYS A 172 27.53 24.73 38.40
C CYS A 172 29.02 25.08 38.25
N VAL A 173 29.54 25.15 37.02
CA VAL A 173 30.92 25.59 36.77
C VAL A 173 31.13 27.04 37.20
N ASP A 174 30.21 27.95 36.85
CA ASP A 174 30.33 29.37 37.21
C ASP A 174 30.35 29.59 38.73
N ILE A 175 29.47 28.91 39.46
CA ILE A 175 29.43 28.96 40.94
C ILE A 175 30.72 28.39 41.53
N ASN A 176 31.20 27.25 41.02
CA ASN A 176 32.41 26.62 41.52
C ASN A 176 33.67 27.43 41.20
N ALA A 177 33.74 28.06 40.03
CA ALA A 177 34.82 28.96 39.66
C ALA A 177 34.88 30.19 40.58
N HIS A 178 33.71 30.77 40.92
CA HIS A 178 33.62 31.87 41.87
C HIS A 178 34.08 31.46 43.28
N ASN A 179 33.61 30.32 43.79
CA ASN A 179 34.01 29.80 45.10
C ASN A 179 35.51 29.49 45.17
N LEU A 180 36.06 28.94 44.09
CA LEU A 180 37.48 28.63 43.97
C LEU A 180 38.33 29.91 43.98
N SER A 181 37.93 30.93 43.21
CA SER A 181 38.59 32.24 43.24
C SER A 181 38.54 32.90 44.63
N LEU A 182 37.39 32.85 45.30
CA LEU A 182 37.26 33.35 46.67
C LEU A 182 38.16 32.59 47.65
N ALA A 183 38.20 31.26 47.56
CA ALA A 183 39.04 30.42 48.40
C ALA A 183 40.54 30.70 48.18
N GLU A 184 40.97 30.83 46.92
CA GLU A 184 42.35 31.19 46.57
C GLU A 184 42.76 32.55 47.14
N ASP A 185 41.90 33.56 46.99
CA ASP A 185 42.12 34.89 47.56
C ASP A 185 42.19 34.87 49.09
N HIS A 186 41.32 34.08 49.74
CA HIS A 186 41.30 33.95 51.19
C HIS A 186 42.58 33.29 51.74
N ILE A 187 43.06 32.23 51.06
CA ILE A 187 44.32 31.54 51.38
C ILE A 187 45.51 32.49 51.19
N ARG A 188 45.53 33.27 50.10
CA ARG A 188 46.62 34.21 49.81
C ARG A 188 46.70 35.39 50.77
N ARG A 189 45.55 35.94 51.21
CA ARG A 189 45.52 37.22 51.96
C ARG A 189 45.36 37.09 53.47
N ARG A 190 44.77 36.01 54.00
CA ARG A 190 44.19 36.04 55.37
C ARG A 190 44.54 34.88 56.31
N ILE A 191 45.36 33.90 55.91
CA ILE A 191 45.74 32.79 56.81
C ILE A 191 47.17 32.99 57.34
N PRO A 192 47.36 33.31 58.64
CA PRO A 192 48.69 33.62 59.19
C PRO A 192 49.50 32.36 59.60
N ALA A 193 48.83 31.26 59.96
CA ALA A 193 49.46 30.05 60.50
C ALA A 193 49.59 28.91 59.47
N ALA A 194 50.64 28.09 59.60
CA ALA A 194 50.95 27.02 58.65
C ALA A 194 49.95 25.84 58.70
N GLU A 195 49.38 25.53 59.88
CA GLU A 195 48.40 24.44 60.04
C GLU A 195 47.03 24.78 59.41
N ASP A 196 46.56 26.02 59.56
CA ASP A 196 45.33 26.49 58.92
C ASP A 196 45.45 26.59 57.39
N LYS A 197 46.68 26.84 56.88
CA LYS A 197 46.96 26.80 55.43
C LYS A 197 46.82 25.40 54.86
N SER A 198 47.22 24.37 55.60
CA SER A 198 47.10 22.97 55.18
C SER A 198 45.63 22.57 54.98
N ILE A 199 44.77 22.87 55.97
CA ILE A 199 43.33 22.58 55.91
C ILE A 199 42.64 23.34 54.77
N ALA A 200 43.00 24.60 54.56
CA ALA A 200 42.45 25.41 53.47
C ALA A 200 42.93 24.90 52.08
N THR A 201 44.14 24.39 51.98
CA THR A 201 44.69 23.79 50.75
C THR A 201 43.97 22.49 50.39
N VAL A 202 43.65 21.63 51.36
CA VAL A 202 42.84 20.42 51.14
C VAL A 202 41.45 20.79 50.60
N LYS A 203 40.76 21.74 51.23
CA LYS A 203 39.47 22.23 50.74
C LYS A 203 39.57 22.79 49.33
N LEU A 204 40.60 23.58 49.03
CA LEU A 204 40.84 24.08 47.66
C LEU A 204 40.99 22.94 46.65
N GLY A 205 41.68 21.85 47.03
CA GLY A 205 41.78 20.63 46.22
C GLY A 205 40.43 19.96 45.96
N ASP A 206 39.55 19.89 46.97
CA ASP A 206 38.19 19.36 46.80
C ASP A 206 37.37 20.22 45.82
N TRP A 207 37.45 21.55 45.93
CA TRP A 207 36.78 22.46 44.99
C TRP A 207 37.35 22.37 43.57
N GLN A 208 38.68 22.20 43.42
CA GLN A 208 39.33 21.97 42.13
C GLN A 208 38.86 20.67 41.47
N PHE A 209 38.73 19.59 42.25
CA PHE A 209 38.22 18.32 41.78
C PHE A 209 36.77 18.43 41.29
N VAL A 210 35.90 19.05 42.09
CA VAL A 210 34.48 19.27 41.72
C VAL A 210 34.37 20.15 40.48
N HIS A 211 35.17 21.21 40.37
CA HIS A 211 35.21 22.08 39.19
C HIS A 211 35.65 21.31 37.92
N ALA A 212 36.70 20.49 38.01
CA ALA A 212 37.15 19.65 36.90
C ALA A 212 36.08 18.61 36.48
N ALA A 213 35.37 18.00 37.44
CA ALA A 213 34.28 17.08 37.18
C ALA A 213 33.10 17.78 36.46
N CYS A 214 32.72 18.98 36.88
CA CYS A 214 31.70 19.77 36.20
C CYS A 214 32.12 20.18 34.78
N GLN A 215 33.39 20.53 34.56
CA GLN A 215 33.92 20.82 33.21
C GLN A 215 33.89 19.61 32.28
N ALA A 216 34.26 18.42 32.79
CA ALA A 216 34.14 17.17 32.05
C ALA A 216 32.68 16.87 31.66
N GLU A 217 31.74 17.14 32.57
CA GLU A 217 30.31 16.96 32.30
C GLU A 217 29.78 17.94 31.25
N ILE A 218 30.22 19.20 31.25
CA ILE A 218 29.91 20.15 30.16
C ILE A 218 30.41 19.63 28.81
N GLN A 219 31.65 19.10 28.74
CA GLN A 219 32.18 18.56 27.49
C GLN A 219 31.37 17.36 27.00
N ARG A 220 30.95 16.48 27.92
CA ARG A 220 30.09 15.33 27.61
C ARG A 220 28.72 15.78 27.08
N LEU A 221 28.08 16.73 27.77
CA LEU A 221 26.77 17.25 27.39
C LEU A 221 26.81 18.05 26.08
N THR A 222 27.90 18.77 25.81
CA THR A 222 28.10 19.52 24.55
C THR A 222 28.19 18.55 23.37
N LYS A 223 29.00 17.49 23.48
CA LYS A 223 29.06 16.43 22.45
C LYS A 223 27.70 15.75 22.23
N ASN A 224 26.93 15.57 23.30
CA ASN A 224 25.60 15.00 23.20
C ASN A 224 24.60 15.94 22.51
N ASP A 225 24.64 17.25 22.81
CA ASP A 225 23.82 18.26 22.14
C ASP A 225 24.14 18.35 20.64
N GLU A 226 25.44 18.37 20.27
CA GLU A 226 25.90 18.33 18.88
C GLU A 226 25.41 17.06 18.15
N ALA A 227 25.47 15.89 18.81
CA ALA A 227 24.97 14.64 18.24
C ALA A 227 23.45 14.64 18.04
N ILE A 228 22.68 15.25 18.95
CA ILE A 228 21.22 15.40 18.82
C ILE A 228 20.90 16.38 17.68
N GLN A 229 21.62 17.50 17.57
CA GLN A 229 21.46 18.47 16.49
C GLN A 229 21.78 17.86 15.12
N ALA A 230 22.87 17.10 15.02
CA ALA A 230 23.25 16.40 13.80
C ALA A 230 22.19 15.38 13.36
N LYS A 231 21.60 14.63 14.31
CA LYS A 231 20.46 13.74 14.02
C LYS A 231 19.22 14.49 13.55
N ALA A 232 18.89 15.63 14.18
CA ALA A 232 17.73 16.43 13.81
C ALA A 232 17.83 17.07 12.41
N LEU A 233 19.05 17.30 11.90
CA LEU A 233 19.30 17.83 10.55
C LEU A 233 19.28 16.76 9.45
N ALA A 234 19.38 15.47 9.82
CA ALA A 234 19.44 14.35 8.89
C ALA A 234 18.05 13.72 8.57
N GLU A 235 17.00 14.12 9.30
CA GLU A 235 15.60 13.67 9.13
C GLU A 235 14.70 14.72 8.44
#